data_AF-A0A7Y2F6Z2-F1
#
_entry.id   AF-A0A7Y2F6Z2-F1
#
_cell.length_a   1.000
_cell.length_b   1.000
_cell.length_c   1.000
_cell.angle_alpha   90.00
_cell.angle_beta   90.00
_cell.angle_gamma   90.00
#
_symmetry.space_group_name_H-M   'P 1'
#
loop_
_entity.id
_entity.type
_entity.pdbx_description
1 polymer ?
#
loop_
_entity_poly.entity_id
_entity_poly.type
_entity_poly.pdbx_seq_one_letter_code
_entity_poly.pdbx_strand_id
1 'polypeptide(L)'
;MDIPMTKRPNFCGRTRREFLWQTGGGFGAAALASMLQADGFFGSASAAEYRNPLAAKPPHFAPKAKSVIFLFMYGGPSHIDTFDRKPKMKGMDGKTVDVKTFGRGGHKTGGRIVEPRWEFQQYGQSGKW
;
A
#
# COMPACT_ATOMS: atom_id res chain seq x y z
N MET A 1 4.94 66.17 -10.86
CA MET A 1 3.75 67.04 -10.96
C MET A 1 2.65 66.37 -10.16
N ASP A 2 2.69 66.60 -8.85
CA ASP A 2 1.77 66.00 -7.89
C ASP A 2 0.50 66.82 -7.84
N ILE A 3 -0.60 66.23 -8.33
CA ILE A 3 -1.93 66.82 -8.20
C ILE A 3 -2.32 66.69 -6.71
N PRO A 4 -2.60 67.80 -6.00
CA PRO A 4 -2.96 67.73 -4.59
C PRO A 4 -4.31 67.02 -4.44
N MET A 5 -4.32 65.88 -3.74
CA MET A 5 -5.56 65.19 -3.38
C MET A 5 -6.34 66.06 -2.38
N THR A 6 -7.34 66.77 -2.89
CA THR A 6 -8.31 67.51 -2.07
C THR A 6 -9.05 66.51 -1.19
N LYS A 7 -8.83 66.57 0.13
CA LYS A 7 -9.48 65.69 1.12
C LYS A 7 -10.98 65.99 1.11
N ARG A 8 -11.78 65.14 0.46
CA ARG A 8 -13.24 65.33 0.35
C ARG A 8 -13.91 65.00 1.71
N PRO A 9 -14.79 65.86 2.24
CA PRO A 9 -15.41 65.66 3.56
C PRO A 9 -16.59 64.68 3.46
N ASN A 10 -16.30 63.41 3.16
CA ASN A 10 -17.31 62.35 3.18
C ASN A 10 -16.94 61.32 4.25
N PHE A 11 -17.92 60.90 5.04
CA PHE A 11 -17.79 59.99 6.20
C PHE A 11 -16.98 58.70 5.93
N CYS A 12 -16.92 58.23 4.68
CA CYS A 12 -16.14 57.05 4.28
C CYS A 12 -15.11 57.29 3.16
N GLY A 13 -14.79 58.55 2.82
CA GLY A 13 -13.85 58.87 1.75
C GLY A 13 -14.28 58.47 0.33
N ARG A 14 -15.54 58.03 0.15
CA ARG A 14 -16.13 57.67 -1.15
C ARG A 14 -17.29 58.59 -1.51
N THR A 15 -17.54 58.78 -2.80
CA THR A 15 -18.73 59.50 -3.28
C THR A 15 -19.95 58.57 -3.38
N ARG A 16 -21.16 59.12 -3.27
CA ARG A 16 -22.41 58.37 -3.50
C ARG A 16 -22.40 57.65 -4.87
N ARG A 17 -21.79 58.27 -5.89
CA ARG A 17 -21.63 57.68 -7.22
C ARG A 17 -20.75 56.44 -7.20
N GLU A 18 -19.62 56.48 -6.51
CA GLU A 18 -18.73 55.32 -6.34
C GLU A 18 -19.42 54.17 -5.60
N PHE A 19 -20.20 54.49 -4.56
CA PHE A 19 -20.97 53.48 -3.82
C PHE A 19 -22.00 52.78 -4.72
N LEU A 20 -22.79 53.55 -5.48
CA LEU A 20 -23.79 53.00 -6.40
C LEU A 20 -23.14 52.22 -7.54
N TRP A 21 -21.98 52.67 -8.04
CA TRP A 21 -21.23 51.97 -9.07
C TRP A 21 -20.68 50.62 -8.57
N GLN A 22 -20.07 50.58 -7.38
CA GLN A 22 -19.54 49.35 -6.79
C GLN A 22 -20.63 48.35 -6.41
N THR A 23 -21.74 48.81 -5.83
CA THR A 23 -22.85 47.93 -5.45
C THR A 23 -23.56 47.37 -6.68
N GLY A 24 -23.88 48.22 -7.67
CA GLY A 24 -24.49 47.76 -8.92
C GLY A 24 -23.61 46.78 -9.70
N GLY A 25 -22.31 47.07 -9.83
CA GLY A 25 -21.35 46.18 -10.50
C GLY A 25 -21.11 44.87 -9.75
N GLY A 26 -21.07 44.91 -8.41
CA GLY A 26 -20.87 43.72 -7.57
C GLY A 26 -22.03 42.73 -7.64
N PHE A 27 -23.28 43.21 -7.56
CA PHE A 27 -24.45 42.33 -7.69
C PHE A 27 -24.58 41.75 -9.10
N GLY A 28 -24.28 42.54 -10.14
CA GLY A 28 -24.26 42.05 -11.52
C GLY A 28 -23.19 40.97 -11.74
N ALA A 29 -22.00 41.14 -11.17
CA ALA A 29 -20.93 40.14 -11.25
C ALA A 29 -21.31 38.82 -10.55
N ALA A 30 -22.02 38.88 -9.42
CA ALA A 30 -22.51 37.69 -8.73
C ALA A 30 -23.55 36.92 -9.57
N ALA A 31 -24.49 37.64 -10.20
CA ALA A 31 -25.46 37.04 -11.11
C ALA A 31 -24.78 36.38 -12.33
N LEU A 32 -23.83 37.08 -12.97
CA LEU A 32 -23.07 36.54 -14.10
C LEU A 32 -22.26 35.29 -13.70
N ALA A 33 -21.60 35.30 -12.54
CA ALA A 33 -20.86 34.15 -12.03
C ALA A 33 -21.78 32.92 -11.85
N SER A 34 -23.02 33.13 -11.40
CA SER A 34 -24.00 32.04 -11.28
C SER A 34 -24.42 31.47 -12.64
N MET A 35 -24.58 32.31 -13.67
CA MET A 35 -24.92 31.85 -15.02
C MET A 35 -23.76 31.11 -15.67
N LEU A 36 -22.53 31.62 -15.56
CA LEU A 36 -21.31 30.95 -16.05
C LEU A 36 -21.12 29.58 -15.40
N GLN A 37 -21.44 29.45 -14.11
CA GLN A 37 -21.43 28.15 -13.43
C GLN A 37 -22.50 27.20 -13.98
N ALA A 38 -23.71 27.70 -14.25
CA ALA A 38 -24.79 26.92 -14.83
C ALA A 38 -24.47 26.45 -16.27
N ASP A 39 -23.79 27.29 -17.05
CA ASP A 39 -23.33 26.98 -18.41
C ASP A 39 -22.08 26.09 -18.44
N GLY A 40 -21.58 25.66 -17.27
CA GLY A 40 -20.42 24.77 -17.15
C GLY A 40 -19.09 25.43 -17.52
N PHE A 41 -19.03 26.77 -17.63
CA PHE A 41 -17.83 27.52 -18.00
C PHE A 41 -16.64 27.16 -17.10
N PHE A 42 -16.87 27.06 -15.79
CA PHE A 42 -15.84 26.72 -14.79
C PHE A 42 -15.50 25.21 -14.73
N GLY A 43 -16.29 24.33 -15.35
CA GLY A 43 -16.05 22.88 -15.36
C GLY A 43 -14.87 22.44 -16.25
N SER A 44 -14.46 23.28 -17.19
CA SER A 44 -13.34 23.01 -18.10
C SER A 44 -11.97 23.21 -17.45
N ALA A 45 -11.87 24.01 -16.38
CA ALA A 45 -10.62 24.28 -15.66
C ALA A 45 -10.24 23.18 -14.65
N SER A 46 -11.18 22.30 -14.26
CA SER A 46 -10.92 21.17 -13.35
C SER A 46 -10.54 19.86 -14.04
N ALA A 47 -10.41 19.87 -15.37
CA ALA A 47 -10.23 18.65 -16.18
C ALA A 47 -8.78 18.27 -16.49
N ALA A 48 -7.78 18.95 -15.90
CA ALA A 48 -6.47 18.32 -15.73
C ALA A 48 -6.55 17.38 -14.52
N GLU A 49 -7.24 16.26 -14.72
CA GLU A 49 -7.37 15.17 -13.75
C GLU A 49 -5.95 14.81 -13.26
N TYR A 50 -5.62 15.18 -12.02
CA TYR A 50 -4.34 14.82 -11.41
C TYR A 50 -4.30 13.29 -11.29
N ARG A 51 -3.67 12.63 -12.25
CA ARG A 51 -3.49 11.19 -12.26
C ARG A 51 -2.30 10.86 -11.37
N ASN A 52 -2.58 10.46 -10.12
CA ASN A 52 -1.56 9.98 -9.22
C ASN A 52 -0.89 8.72 -9.81
N PRO A 53 0.41 8.76 -10.18
CA PRO A 53 1.10 7.62 -10.78
C PRO A 53 1.26 6.43 -9.82
N LEU A 54 1.04 6.63 -8.52
CA LEU A 54 1.09 5.61 -7.47
C LEU A 54 -0.31 5.11 -7.09
N ALA A 55 -1.37 5.53 -7.80
CA ALA A 55 -2.70 5.00 -7.56
C ALA A 55 -2.75 3.48 -7.85
N ALA A 56 -3.47 2.75 -7.01
CA ALA A 56 -3.68 1.32 -7.20
C ALA A 56 -4.34 1.06 -8.55
N LYS A 57 -3.74 0.17 -9.36
CA LYS A 57 -4.29 -0.20 -10.66
C LYS A 57 -5.44 -1.20 -10.48
N PRO A 58 -6.52 -1.09 -11.26
CA PRO A 58 -7.57 -2.10 -11.25
C PRO A 58 -6.99 -3.46 -11.70
N PRO A 59 -7.38 -4.57 -11.06
CA PRO A 59 -6.96 -5.90 -11.48
C PRO A 59 -7.59 -6.27 -12.83
N HIS A 60 -6.92 -7.13 -13.60
CA HIS A 60 -7.45 -7.60 -14.89
C HIS A 60 -8.72 -8.45 -14.76
N PHE A 61 -8.95 -9.04 -13.58
CA PHE A 61 -10.11 -9.88 -13.28
C PHE A 61 -10.72 -9.49 -11.94
N ALA A 62 -12.01 -9.77 -11.77
CA ALA A 62 -12.70 -9.61 -10.50
C ALA A 62 -12.06 -10.54 -9.44
N PRO A 63 -11.63 -10.01 -8.28
CA PRO A 63 -11.04 -10.84 -7.24
C PRO A 63 -12.09 -11.79 -6.65
N LYS A 64 -11.81 -13.09 -6.70
CA LYS A 64 -12.68 -14.12 -6.11
C LYS A 64 -12.40 -14.36 -4.63
N ALA A 65 -11.15 -14.17 -4.20
CA ALA A 65 -10.73 -14.35 -2.82
C ALA A 65 -10.91 -13.04 -2.03
N LYS A 66 -11.55 -13.14 -0.85
CA LYS A 66 -11.77 -12.00 0.05
C LYS A 66 -10.62 -11.77 1.03
N SER A 67 -9.86 -12.82 1.34
CA SER A 67 -8.74 -12.78 2.28
C SER A 67 -7.67 -13.79 1.90
N VAL A 68 -6.40 -13.44 2.11
CA VAL A 68 -5.24 -14.32 1.94
C VAL A 68 -4.59 -14.46 3.31
N ILE A 69 -4.65 -15.66 3.89
CA ILE A 69 -4.00 -15.96 5.17
C ILE A 69 -2.68 -16.66 4.85
N PHE A 70 -1.56 -15.99 5.07
CA PHE A 70 -0.24 -16.58 4.91
C PHE A 70 0.28 -17.06 6.26
N LEU A 71 0.36 -18.37 6.42
CA LEU A 71 0.86 -19.03 7.63
C LEU A 71 2.32 -19.41 7.43
N PHE A 72 3.24 -18.73 8.12
CA PHE A 72 4.64 -19.14 8.19
C PHE A 72 4.85 -20.09 9.37
N MET A 73 4.81 -21.39 9.12
CA MET A 73 5.06 -22.40 10.14
C MET A 73 6.57 -22.65 10.25
N TYR A 74 7.16 -22.23 11.37
CA TYR A 74 8.54 -22.55 11.69
C TYR A 74 8.67 -24.05 11.96
N GLY A 75 9.60 -24.71 11.28
CA GLY A 75 9.81 -26.16 11.43
C GLY A 75 8.98 -26.99 10.45
N GLY A 76 9.08 -26.69 9.16
CA GLY A 76 8.63 -27.61 8.11
C GLY A 76 9.27 -29.00 8.25
N PRO A 77 8.67 -30.03 7.65
CA PRO A 77 9.18 -31.39 7.75
C PRO A 77 10.63 -31.44 7.24
N SER A 78 11.48 -32.19 7.94
CA SER A 78 12.89 -32.23 7.59
C SER A 78 13.10 -32.95 6.24
N HIS A 79 14.30 -32.81 5.65
CA HIS A 79 14.60 -33.49 4.38
C HIS A 79 14.61 -35.02 4.54
N ILE A 80 15.04 -35.51 5.70
CA ILE A 80 15.08 -36.94 6.03
C ILE A 80 13.72 -37.54 6.34
N ASP A 81 12.76 -36.67 6.66
CA ASP A 81 11.35 -36.96 6.84
C ASP A 81 10.63 -37.04 5.48
N THR A 82 11.08 -36.28 4.48
CA THR A 82 10.34 -36.16 3.21
C THR A 82 10.88 -37.05 2.11
N PHE A 83 11.96 -36.66 1.43
CA PHE A 83 12.38 -37.26 0.16
C PHE A 83 13.80 -37.85 0.20
N ASP A 84 14.50 -37.74 1.34
CA ASP A 84 15.86 -38.25 1.53
C ASP A 84 15.87 -39.34 2.60
N ARG A 85 15.28 -40.50 2.27
CA ARG A 85 15.28 -41.66 3.17
C ARG A 85 16.71 -42.09 3.49
N LYS A 86 17.07 -42.06 4.78
CA LYS A 86 18.37 -42.55 5.29
C LYS A 86 18.18 -43.80 6.15
N PRO A 87 18.28 -45.02 5.60
CA PRO A 87 18.05 -46.26 6.36
C PRO A 87 18.96 -46.42 7.58
N LYS A 88 20.19 -45.88 7.50
CA LYS A 88 21.18 -45.90 8.58
C LYS A 88 20.80 -45.03 9.79
N MET A 89 19.78 -44.15 9.67
CA MET A 89 19.32 -43.32 10.80
C MET A 89 18.44 -44.05 11.80
N LYS A 90 17.86 -45.20 11.45
CA LYS A 90 17.06 -45.99 12.39
C LYS A 90 17.91 -46.41 13.60
N GLY A 91 17.42 -46.14 14.81
CA GLY A 91 18.10 -46.40 16.08
C GLY A 91 19.17 -45.35 16.43
N MET A 92 19.14 -44.18 15.79
CA MET A 92 20.04 -43.06 16.12
C MET A 92 19.33 -41.91 16.85
N ASP A 93 18.03 -42.01 17.11
CA ASP A 93 17.29 -40.97 17.82
C ASP A 93 17.94 -40.60 19.16
N GLY A 94 18.03 -39.30 19.43
CA GLY A 94 18.57 -38.78 20.68
C GLY A 94 20.09 -38.85 20.82
N LYS A 95 20.82 -39.52 19.91
CA LYS A 95 22.29 -39.51 19.92
C LYS A 95 22.83 -38.13 19.54
N THR A 96 23.92 -37.73 20.18
CA THR A 96 24.63 -36.48 19.83
C THR A 96 25.79 -36.80 18.91
N VAL A 97 25.95 -36.00 17.87
CA VAL A 97 27.11 -36.03 16.99
C VAL A 97 27.86 -34.71 17.06
N ASP A 98 29.18 -34.79 17.00
CA ASP A 98 30.04 -33.61 16.94
C ASP A 98 29.98 -33.01 15.54
N VAL A 99 29.12 -32.01 15.39
CA VAL A 99 28.93 -31.28 14.14
C VAL A 99 28.83 -29.80 14.45
N LYS A 100 29.62 -29.01 13.71
CA LYS A 100 29.53 -27.55 13.76
C LYS A 100 28.20 -27.14 13.13
N THR A 101 27.28 -26.65 13.95
CA THR A 101 25.98 -26.12 13.51
C THR A 101 25.91 -24.63 13.78
N PHE A 102 25.24 -23.92 12.88
CA PHE A 102 24.96 -22.49 13.01
C PHE A 102 23.47 -22.28 12.78
N GLY A 103 22.83 -21.54 13.68
CA GLY A 103 21.42 -21.22 13.57
C GLY A 103 21.03 -20.14 14.57
N ARG A 104 19.72 -20.04 14.85
CA ARG A 104 19.18 -19.00 15.75
C ARG A 104 19.79 -19.00 17.15
N GLY A 105 20.29 -20.14 17.63
CA GLY A 105 20.97 -20.29 18.92
C GLY A 105 22.49 -20.09 18.88
N GLY A 106 23.03 -19.51 17.80
CA GLY A 106 24.47 -19.31 17.60
C GLY A 106 25.20 -20.54 17.06
N HIS A 107 26.52 -20.54 17.22
CA HIS A 107 27.38 -21.66 16.84
C HIS A 107 27.37 -22.73 17.94
N LYS A 108 27.16 -24.00 17.55
CA LYS A 108 27.27 -25.16 18.44
C LYS A 108 28.18 -26.21 17.81
N THR A 109 28.85 -26.99 18.64
CA THR A 109 29.74 -28.08 18.21
C THR A 109 29.10 -29.46 18.30
N GLY A 110 27.87 -29.55 18.80
CA GLY A 110 27.11 -30.78 18.90
C GLY A 110 25.69 -30.61 18.35
N GLY A 111 25.22 -31.64 17.64
CA GLY A 111 23.87 -31.74 17.12
C GLY A 111 23.20 -33.03 17.61
N ARG A 112 21.98 -32.92 18.15
CA ARG A 112 21.16 -34.08 18.47
C ARG A 112 20.55 -34.62 17.17
N ILE A 113 20.72 -35.91 16.93
CA ILE A 113 20.05 -36.61 15.84
C ILE A 113 18.58 -36.79 16.22
N VAL A 114 17.71 -36.46 15.28
CA VAL A 114 16.29 -36.83 15.30
C VAL A 114 16.07 -37.78 14.15
N GLU A 115 15.62 -38.99 14.44
CA GLU A 115 15.32 -39.97 13.39
C GLU A 115 13.92 -39.73 12.78
N PRO A 116 13.69 -40.15 11.52
CA PRO A 116 12.37 -40.05 10.92
C PRO A 116 11.34 -40.83 11.73
N ARG A 117 10.19 -40.20 12.02
CA ARG A 117 9.17 -40.80 12.89
C ARG A 117 8.23 -41.77 12.18
N TRP A 118 8.31 -41.87 10.87
CA TRP A 118 7.44 -42.72 10.07
C TRP A 118 8.21 -43.76 9.27
N GLU A 119 7.49 -44.82 8.93
CA GLU A 119 7.98 -45.87 8.05
C GLU A 119 7.78 -45.45 6.60
N PHE A 120 8.90 -45.27 5.88
CA PHE A 120 8.88 -45.04 4.45
C PHE A 120 8.35 -46.25 3.70
N GLN A 121 7.45 -46.00 2.76
CA GLN A 121 6.85 -46.99 1.87
C GLN A 121 6.96 -46.46 0.44
N GLN A 122 7.34 -47.33 -0.49
CA GLN A 122 7.41 -46.93 -1.90
C GLN A 122 6.00 -46.74 -2.45
N TYR A 123 5.74 -45.56 -3.00
CA TYR A 123 4.49 -45.26 -3.69
C TYR A 123 4.75 -44.82 -5.13
N GLY A 124 3.89 -45.28 -6.05
CA GLY A 124 3.97 -44.97 -7.46
C GLY A 124 4.99 -45.82 -8.23
N GLN A 125 5.17 -45.49 -9.51
CA GLN A 125 6.00 -46.28 -10.45
C GLN A 125 7.46 -45.81 -10.51
N SER A 126 7.82 -44.71 -9.85
CA SER A 126 9.14 -44.09 -9.93
C SER A 126 10.21 -44.75 -9.04
N GLY A 127 9.83 -45.75 -8.24
CA GLY A 127 10.75 -46.48 -7.35
C GLY A 127 11.32 -45.65 -6.19
N LYS A 128 10.85 -44.40 -6.00
CA LYS A 128 11.21 -43.58 -4.83
C LYS A 128 10.52 -44.10 -3.57
N TRP A 129 11.26 -44.05 -2.47
CA TRP A 129 10.80 -44.41 -1.13
C TRP A 129 10.15 -43.23 -0.42
#